data_AF-B5LX65-F1
#
_entry.id   AF-B5LX65-F1
#
_cell.length_a   1.000
_cell.length_b   1.000
_cell.length_c   1.000
_cell.angle_alpha   90.00
_cell.angle_beta   90.00
_cell.angle_gamma   90.00
#
_symmetry.space_group_name_H-M   'P 1'
#
loop_
_entity.id
_entity.type
_entity.pdbx_description
1 polymer ?
#
loop_
_entity_poly.entity_id
_entity_poly.type
_entity_poly.pdbx_seq_one_letter_code
_entity_poly.pdbx_strand_id
1 'polypeptide(L)' 'VMGKAECHFTNGTERVRFLARYFYNREELARFDSEVGEFRAVTELGRPDAKHWNGQKDFMEQTRTAVDWFCRHNYGVGE' A
#
# COMPACT_ATOMS: atom_id res chain seq x y z
N VAL A 1 -4.30 -10.42 -12.04
CA VAL A 1 -3.70 -9.25 -11.35
C VAL A 1 -2.83 -9.78 -10.22
N MET A 2 -1.63 -9.25 -10.06
CA MET A 2 -0.72 -9.59 -8.95
C MET A 2 -0.67 -8.41 -7.99
N GLY A 3 -0.84 -8.67 -6.69
CA GLY A 3 -0.69 -7.67 -5.64
C GLY A 3 0.62 -7.86 -4.88
N LYS A 4 1.28 -6.76 -4.50
CA LYS A 4 2.39 -6.76 -3.54
C LYS A 4 2.07 -5.83 -2.39
N ALA A 5 2.28 -6.33 -1.17
CA ALA A 5 2.29 -5.54 0.06
C ALA A 5 3.76 -5.44 0.51
N GLU A 6 4.36 -4.27 0.32
CA GLU A 6 5.78 -4.04 0.60
C GLU A 6 5.92 -3.15 1.85
N CYS A 7 6.84 -3.52 2.73
CA CYS A 7 7.22 -2.72 3.89
C CYS A 7 8.71 -2.36 3.77
N HIS A 8 9.00 -1.08 3.71
CA HIS A 8 10.36 -0.54 3.61
C HIS A 8 10.76 0.05 4.95
N PHE A 9 11.80 -0.52 5.56
CA PHE A 9 12.27 -0.17 6.91
C PHE A 9 13.59 0.60 6.83
N THR A 10 13.73 1.67 7.60
CA THR A 10 14.99 2.41 7.74
C THR A 10 15.25 2.65 9.23
N ASN A 11 16.45 2.29 9.69
CA ASN A 11 16.83 2.31 11.11
C ASN A 11 15.84 1.52 11.99
N GLY A 12 15.69 0.22 11.72
CA GLY A 12 14.69 -0.61 12.39
C GLY A 12 13.27 -0.14 12.02
N THR A 13 12.44 0.13 13.04
CA THR A 13 11.05 0.58 12.87
C THR A 13 10.86 2.09 13.05
N GLU A 14 11.95 2.86 13.15
CA GLU A 14 11.93 4.33 13.27
C GLU A 14 11.19 4.96 12.08
N ARG A 15 11.57 4.58 10.85
CA ARG A 15 10.88 4.97 9.62
C ARG A 15 10.42 3.74 8.86
N VAL A 16 9.11 3.67 8.63
CA VAL A 16 8.45 2.55 7.94
C VAL A 16 7.54 3.12 6.86
N ARG A 17 7.70 2.64 5.63
CA ARG A 17 6.84 2.98 4.50
C ARG A 17 6.14 1.73 3.99
N PHE A 18 4.82 1.82 3.87
CA PHE A 18 3.98 0.76 3.32
C PHE A 18 3.57 1.09 1.89
N LEU A 19 3.73 0.13 0.99
CA LEU A 19 3.24 0.19 -0.39
C LEU A 19 2.30 -0.99 -0.67
N ALA A 20 1.10 -0.70 -1.16
CA ALA A 20 0.25 -1.71 -1.79
C ALA A 20 0.25 -1.46 -3.30
N ARG A 21 0.79 -2.41 -4.08
CA ARG A 21 1.03 -2.26 -5.52
C ARG A 21 0.29 -3.32 -6.30
N TYR A 22 -0.43 -2.93 -7.33
CA TYR A 22 -1.22 -3.82 -8.17
C TYR A 22 -0.69 -3.84 -9.61
N PHE A 23 -0.47 -5.04 -10.14
CA PHE A 23 0.14 -5.26 -11.44
C PHE A 23 -0.74 -6.11 -12.36
N TYR A 24 -0.68 -5.81 -13.65
CA TYR A 24 -1.23 -6.61 -14.73
C TYR A 24 -0.17 -6.76 -15.82
N ASN A 25 0.14 -7.99 -16.24
CA ASN A 25 1.18 -8.28 -17.25
C ASN A 25 2.53 -7.57 -16.98
N ARG A 26 2.97 -7.54 -15.72
CA ARG A 26 4.19 -6.84 -15.22
C ARG A 26 4.14 -5.31 -15.24
N GLU A 27 3.06 -4.71 -15.74
CA GLU A 27 2.80 -3.28 -15.65
C GLU A 27 2.09 -2.96 -14.34
N GLU A 28 2.56 -1.94 -13.62
CA GLU A 28 1.91 -1.46 -12.39
C GLU A 28 0.72 -0.58 -12.77
N LEU A 29 -0.48 -0.91 -12.28
CA LEU A 29 -1.71 -0.20 -12.59
C LEU A 29 -2.04 0.87 -11.57
N ALA A 30 -1.95 0.53 -10.28
CA ALA A 30 -2.31 1.40 -9.18
C ALA A 30 -1.50 1.07 -7.93
N ARG A 31 -1.29 2.09 -7.09
CA ARG A 31 -0.47 2.02 -5.89
C ARG A 31 -1.09 2.82 -4.75
N PHE A 32 -1.14 2.22 -3.56
CA PHE A 32 -1.20 2.98 -2.31
C PHE A 32 0.22 3.17 -1.77
N ASP A 33 0.49 4.36 -1.28
CA ASP A 33 1.74 4.72 -0.64
C ASP A 33 1.42 5.40 0.69
N SER A 34 1.96 4.89 1.80
CA SER A 34 1.67 5.44 3.13
C SER A 34 2.12 6.89 3.28
N GLU A 35 3.11 7.34 2.50
CA GLU A 35 3.55 8.74 2.49
C GLU A 35 2.54 9.66 1.76
N VAL A 36 1.69 9.10 0.88
CA VAL A 36 0.66 9.82 0.13
C VAL A 36 -0.72 9.67 0.78
N GLY A 37 -1.03 8.51 1.37
CA GLY A 37 -2.26 8.26 2.11
C GLY A 37 -3.49 7.90 1.25
N GLU A 38 -3.31 7.64 -0.04
CA GLU A 38 -4.37 7.22 -0.95
C GLU A 38 -3.86 6.40 -2.15
N PHE A 39 -4.77 5.73 -2.85
CA PHE A 39 -4.46 5.05 -4.09
C PHE A 39 -4.28 6.04 -5.24
N ARG A 40 -3.19 5.90 -5.99
CA ARG A 40 -2.93 6.61 -7.24
C ARG A 40 -2.77 5.61 -8.36
N ALA A 41 -3.46 5.89 -9.46
CA ALA A 41 -3.25 5.15 -10.70
C ALA A 41 -1.86 5.47 -11.25
N VAL A 42 -1.09 4.43 -11.56
CA VAL A 42 0.21 4.52 -12.24
C VAL A 42 -0.01 4.57 -13.75
N THR A 43 -1.08 3.93 -14.24
CA THR A 43 -1.48 3.91 -15.65
C THR A 43 -2.96 4.27 -15.78
N GLU A 44 -3.39 4.61 -17.00
CA GLU A 44 -4.80 4.92 -17.29
C GLU A 44 -5.75 3.79 -16.90
N LEU A 45 -5.33 2.54 -17.10
CA LEU A 45 -6.11 1.35 -16.75
C LEU A 45 -6.38 1.22 -15.24
N GLY A 46 -5.50 1.77 -14.39
CA GLY A 46 -5.68 1.74 -12.93
C GLY A 46 -6.57 2.84 -12.36
N ARG A 47 -7.01 3.83 -13.17
CA ARG A 47 -7.86 4.94 -12.70
C ARG A 47 -9.19 4.50 -12.09
N PRO A 48 -9.94 3.55 -12.68
CA PRO A 48 -11.20 3.08 -12.11
C PRO A 48 -10.99 2.44 -10.73
N ASP A 49 -9.97 1.60 -10.59
CA ASP A 49 -9.64 0.91 -9.35
C ASP A 49 -9.23 1.90 -8.25
N ALA A 50 -8.30 2.82 -8.56
CA ALA A 50 -7.88 3.84 -7.60
C ALA A 50 -9.05 4.70 -7.11
N LYS A 51 -9.94 5.12 -8.02
CA LYS A 51 -11.15 5.87 -7.68
C LYS A 51 -12.09 5.05 -6.79
N HIS A 52 -12.31 3.78 -7.13
CA HIS A 52 -13.19 2.90 -6.38
C HIS A 52 -12.68 2.66 -4.96
N TRP A 53 -11.40 2.31 -4.80
CA TRP A 53 -10.78 2.06 -3.50
C TRP A 53 -10.75 3.30 -2.61
N ASN A 54 -10.40 4.47 -3.16
CA ASN A 54 -10.43 5.72 -2.39
C ASN A 54 -11.83 6.11 -1.93
N GLY A 55 -12.89 5.61 -2.58
CA GLY A 55 -14.28 5.78 -2.15
C GLY A 55 -14.70 4.88 -0.98
N GLN A 56 -13.95 3.81 -0.68
CA GLN A 56 -14.24 2.87 0.40
C GLN A 56 -13.57 3.34 1.71
N LYS A 57 -14.30 4.07 2.54
CA LYS A 57 -13.75 4.71 3.76
C LYS A 57 -13.08 3.72 4.71
N ASP A 58 -13.79 2.67 5.11
CA ASP A 58 -13.29 1.69 6.08
C ASP A 58 -12.01 0.99 5.57
N PHE A 59 -11.99 0.65 4.27
CA PHE A 59 -10.81 0.08 3.62
C PHE A 59 -9.63 1.05 3.62
N MET A 60 -9.87 2.34 3.34
CA MET A 60 -8.83 3.36 3.33
C MET A 60 -8.29 3.67 4.73
N GLU A 61 -9.14 3.65 5.76
CA GLU A 61 -8.72 3.80 7.15
C GLU A 61 -7.81 2.65 7.60
N GLN A 62 -8.19 1.41 7.27
CA GLN A 62 -7.35 0.24 7.53
C GLN A 62 -6.03 0.28 6.74
N THR A 63 -6.08 0.70 5.47
CA THR A 63 -4.89 0.75 4.61
C THR A 63 -3.90 1.83 5.09
N ARG A 64 -4.39 2.98 5.54
CA ARG A 64 -3.55 4.05 6.11
C ARG A 64 -2.82 3.65 7.38
N THR A 65 -3.41 2.74 8.17
CA THR A 65 -2.81 2.23 9.41
C THR A 65 -1.95 0.98 9.20
N ALA A 66 -1.81 0.48 7.96
CA ALA A 66 -1.02 -0.72 7.65
C ALA A 66 0.47 -0.60 7.99
N VAL A 67 0.99 0.62 8.13
CA VAL A 67 2.35 0.83 8.65
C VAL A 67 2.50 0.20 10.05
N ASP A 68 1.48 0.32 10.90
CA ASP A 68 1.53 -0.19 12.27
C ASP A 68 1.06 -1.63 12.37
N TRP A 69 -0.19 -1.89 11.97
CA TRP A 69 -0.81 -3.20 12.21
C TRP A 69 -0.22 -4.31 11.33
N PHE A 70 0.37 -3.97 10.18
CA PHE A 70 0.96 -4.94 9.27
C PHE A 70 2.49 -4.86 9.29
N CYS A 71 3.10 -3.73 8.94
CA CYS A 71 4.55 -3.65 8.79
C CYS A 71 5.30 -3.77 10.12
N ARG A 72 5.04 -2.89 11.09
CA ARG A 72 5.73 -2.93 12.40
C ARG A 72 5.41 -4.19 13.18
N HIS A 73 4.15 -4.63 13.15
CA HIS A 73 3.75 -5.89 13.76
C HIS A 73 4.57 -7.08 13.23
N ASN A 74 4.65 -7.25 11.92
CA ASN A 74 5.37 -8.38 11.32
C ASN A 74 6.89 -8.27 11.49
N TYR A 75 7.45 -7.06 11.51
CA TYR A 75 8.87 -6.85 11.81
C TYR A 75 9.22 -7.41 13.21
N GLY A 76 8.43 -7.09 14.23
CA GLY A 76 8.67 -7.56 15.59
C GLY A 76 8.37 -9.06 15.82
N VAL A 77 7.58 -9.69 14.96
CA VAL A 77 7.37 -11.15 14.98
C VAL A 77 8.54 -11.89 14.33
N GLY A 78 9.25 -11.24 13.40
CA GLY A 78 10.37 -11.82 12.66
C GLY A 78 11.75 -11.67 13.33
N GLU A 79 11.86 -10.83 14.36
CA GLU A 79 13.01 -10.78 15.29
C GLU A 79 12.87 -11.85 16.39
#